data_AF-A0A0M2V265-F1
#
_entry.id   AF-A0A0M2V265-F1
#
_cell.length_a   1.000
_cell.length_b   1.000
_cell.length_c   1.000
_cell.angle_alpha   90.00
_cell.angle_beta   90.00
_cell.angle_gamma   90.00
#
_symmetry.space_group_name_H-M   'P 1'
#
loop_
_entity.id
_entity.type
_entity.pdbx_description
1 polymer ?
#
loop_
_entity_poly.entity_id
_entity_poly.type
_entity_poly.pdbx_seq_one_letter_code
_entity_poly.pdbx_strand_id
1 'polypeptide(L)'
;MAVETCANGIALEISPDNKTAKALYESLGYQQQTEYLHLIMFGALLGGMAGGLISIFLFSWLLKISGRWIGGQATSEHLRAAMAWGAIPILCTLLLWVPLLALYGNAMFSSDTQRITDNLVPYFILIFLELLLAIWGVILIIKCVGQVQGFSAWRALGNVMLAILLFIVPVVLLGVLVAVMTG
;
A
#
# COMPACT_ATOMS: atom_id res chain seq x y z
N MET A 1 23.31 -7.68 15.75
CA MET A 1 23.34 -7.07 17.08
C MET A 1 21.94 -7.19 17.64
N ALA A 2 21.76 -7.36 18.94
CA ALA A 2 20.44 -7.41 19.55
C ALA A 2 20.37 -6.25 20.54
N VAL A 3 19.78 -5.14 20.10
CA VAL A 3 19.41 -4.04 20.98
C VAL A 3 18.06 -4.44 21.58
N GLU A 4 18.04 -4.81 22.85
CA GLU A 4 16.81 -5.11 23.55
C GLU A 4 16.29 -3.84 24.24
N THR A 5 14.99 -3.56 24.11
CA THR A 5 14.38 -2.34 24.64
C THR A 5 13.05 -2.69 25.31
N CYS A 6 12.86 -2.34 26.59
CA CYS A 6 11.55 -2.34 27.23
C CYS A 6 11.33 -1.14 28.19
N ALA A 7 10.04 -0.78 28.29
CA ALA A 7 9.27 0.09 29.21
C ALA A 7 9.84 1.45 29.66
N ASN A 8 11.12 1.55 30.00
CA ASN A 8 11.73 2.74 30.61
C ASN A 8 12.79 3.40 29.69
N GLY A 9 12.89 2.99 28.42
CA GLY A 9 13.81 3.58 27.44
C GLY A 9 15.29 3.22 27.62
N ILE A 10 15.63 2.33 28.55
CA ILE A 10 17.00 1.80 28.69
C ILE A 10 17.15 0.70 27.64
N ALA A 11 18.18 0.77 26.81
CA ALA A 11 18.58 -0.31 25.92
C ALA A 11 19.91 -0.90 26.42
N LEU A 12 19.99 -2.22 26.51
CA LEU A 12 21.21 -2.92 26.95
C LEU A 12 21.75 -3.75 25.79
N GLU A 13 23.04 -3.59 25.49
CA GLU A 13 23.73 -4.40 24.50
C GLU A 13 24.26 -5.67 25.17
N ILE A 14 23.72 -6.82 24.78
CA ILE A 14 24.10 -8.12 25.37
C ILE A 14 24.94 -8.88 24.35
N SER A 15 26.06 -9.46 24.82
CA SER A 15 26.87 -10.36 24.01
C SER A 15 26.01 -11.56 23.52
N PRO A 16 25.98 -11.86 22.21
CA PRO A 16 25.13 -12.91 21.63
C PRO A 16 25.35 -14.30 22.22
N ASP A 17 26.52 -14.54 22.83
CA ASP A 17 26.98 -15.85 23.27
C ASP A 17 26.50 -16.19 24.69
N ASN A 18 26.00 -15.21 25.46
CA ASN A 18 25.60 -15.41 26.84
C ASN A 18 24.12 -15.81 26.97
N LYS A 19 23.87 -17.11 26.78
CA LYS A 19 22.53 -17.72 26.87
C LYS A 19 21.87 -17.52 28.24
N THR A 20 22.66 -17.44 29.31
CA THR A 20 22.17 -17.27 30.68
C THR A 20 21.61 -15.87 30.91
N ALA A 21 22.31 -14.85 30.38
CA ALA A 21 21.83 -13.47 30.42
C ALA A 21 20.52 -13.34 29.63
N LYS A 22 20.47 -13.93 28.43
CA LYS A 22 19.27 -13.91 27.58
C LYS A 22 18.04 -14.50 28.28
N ALA A 23 18.18 -15.69 28.87
CA ALA A 23 17.08 -16.35 29.58
C ALA A 23 16.59 -15.54 30.79
N LEU A 24 17.50 -14.85 31.49
CA LEU A 24 17.16 -13.92 32.58
C LEU A 24 16.34 -12.73 32.07
N TYR A 25 16.73 -12.10 30.97
CA TYR A 25 15.99 -10.96 30.42
C TYR A 25 14.63 -11.35 29.86
N GLU A 26 14.54 -12.48 29.17
CA GLU A 26 13.25 -13.05 28.73
C GLU A 26 12.31 -13.30 29.94
N SER A 27 12.84 -13.82 31.05
CA SER A 27 12.08 -14.01 32.29
C SER A 27 11.64 -12.70 32.96
N LEU A 28 12.37 -11.61 32.73
CA LEU A 28 12.07 -10.27 33.22
C LEU A 28 11.11 -9.50 32.29
N GLY A 29 10.59 -10.14 31.25
CA GLY A 29 9.63 -9.56 30.30
C GLY A 29 10.29 -8.69 29.23
N TYR A 30 11.63 -8.71 29.13
CA TYR A 30 12.37 -8.01 28.10
C TYR A 30 12.14 -8.72 26.76
N GLN A 31 11.54 -8.02 25.79
CA GLN A 31 11.26 -8.57 24.46
C GLN A 31 12.43 -8.26 23.52
N GLN A 32 12.94 -9.29 22.85
CA GLN A 32 14.02 -9.13 21.88
C GLN A 32 13.52 -8.33 20.67
N GLN A 33 13.94 -7.06 20.55
CA GLN A 33 13.61 -6.21 19.41
C GLN A 33 14.42 -6.70 18.21
N THR A 34 13.78 -7.51 17.37
CA THR A 34 14.49 -8.16 16.28
C THR A 34 14.73 -7.14 15.16
N GLU A 35 15.98 -7.03 14.71
CA GLU A 35 16.43 -6.07 13.68
C GLU A 35 15.89 -6.38 12.27
N TYR A 36 14.62 -6.79 12.10
CA TYR A 36 14.04 -7.04 10.78
C TYR A 36 13.70 -5.77 10.00
N LEU A 37 14.00 -4.58 10.55
CA LEU A 37 13.68 -3.31 9.92
C LEU A 37 14.23 -3.24 8.48
N HIS A 38 15.49 -3.63 8.28
CA HIS A 38 16.10 -3.63 6.95
C HIS A 38 15.42 -4.63 6.01
N LEU A 39 15.08 -5.84 6.49
CA LEU A 39 14.38 -6.85 5.69
C LEU A 39 12.98 -6.38 5.29
N ILE A 40 12.25 -5.74 6.20
CA ILE A 40 10.91 -5.18 5.94
C ILE A 40 11.02 -4.00 4.97
N MET A 41 12.01 -3.12 5.11
CA MET A 41 12.23 -2.00 4.17
C MET A 41 12.59 -2.48 2.77
N PHE A 42 13.51 -3.45 2.65
CA PHE A 42 13.85 -4.08 1.36
C PHE A 42 12.65 -4.82 0.77
N GLY A 43 11.90 -5.54 1.60
CA GLY A 43 10.66 -6.23 1.21
C GLY A 43 9.59 -5.26 0.71
N ALA A 44 9.42 -4.11 1.38
CA ALA A 44 8.47 -3.07 0.99
C ALA A 44 8.89 -2.38 -0.31
N LEU A 45 10.18 -2.13 -0.51
CA LEU A 45 10.69 -1.50 -1.74
C LEU A 45 10.50 -2.42 -2.94
N LEU A 46 10.96 -3.67 -2.84
CA LEU A 46 10.84 -4.67 -3.91
C LEU A 46 9.38 -5.07 -4.14
N GLY A 47 8.65 -5.30 -3.04
CA GLY A 47 7.23 -5.64 -3.07
C GLY A 47 6.37 -4.51 -3.65
N GLY A 48 6.67 -3.26 -3.33
CA GLY A 48 5.98 -2.09 -3.90
C GLY A 48 6.23 -1.94 -5.40
N MET A 49 7.49 -2.07 -5.84
CA MET A 49 7.85 -2.00 -7.25
C MET A 49 7.22 -3.15 -8.06
N ALA A 50 7.35 -4.39 -7.58
CA ALA A 50 6.77 -5.56 -8.22
C ALA A 50 5.23 -5.49 -8.20
N GLY A 51 4.64 -5.13 -7.07
CA GLY A 51 3.21 -4.98 -6.89
C GLY A 51 2.62 -3.92 -7.81
N GLY A 52 3.29 -2.79 -7.97
CA GLY A 52 2.91 -1.74 -8.93
C GLY A 52 2.87 -2.26 -10.36
N LEU A 53 3.93 -2.94 -10.82
CA LEU A 53 3.98 -3.51 -12.17
C LEU A 53 2.90 -4.58 -12.37
N ILE A 54 2.78 -5.53 -11.43
CA ILE A 54 1.76 -6.58 -11.46
C ILE A 54 0.37 -5.96 -11.52
N SER A 55 0.11 -4.90 -10.75
CA SER A 55 -1.19 -4.23 -10.73
C SER A 55 -1.57 -3.65 -12.08
N ILE A 56 -0.64 -3.03 -12.82
CA ILE A 56 -0.91 -2.49 -14.16
C ILE A 56 -1.35 -3.61 -15.10
N PHE A 57 -0.63 -4.73 -15.13
CA PHE A 57 -0.97 -5.85 -15.99
C PHE A 57 -2.30 -6.50 -15.60
N LEU A 58 -2.51 -6.72 -14.31
CA LEU A 58 -3.72 -7.32 -13.76
C LEU A 58 -4.95 -6.45 -14.03
N PHE A 59 -4.92 -5.17 -13.64
CA PHE A 59 -6.05 -4.26 -13.84
C PHE A 59 -6.33 -3.97 -15.31
N SER A 60 -5.30 -3.83 -16.16
CA SER A 60 -5.52 -3.68 -17.60
C SER A 60 -6.17 -4.92 -18.22
N TRP A 61 -5.81 -6.13 -17.74
CA TRP A 61 -6.45 -7.36 -18.18
C TRP A 61 -7.91 -7.45 -17.72
N LEU A 62 -8.20 -7.13 -16.45
CA LEU A 62 -9.56 -7.06 -15.92
C LEU A 62 -10.42 -6.05 -16.69
N LEU A 63 -9.90 -4.84 -16.91
CA LEU A 63 -10.56 -3.78 -17.70
C LEU A 63 -10.86 -4.19 -19.14
N LYS A 64 -10.05 -5.09 -19.71
CA LYS A 64 -10.29 -5.64 -21.04
C LYS A 64 -11.44 -6.63 -21.03
N ILE A 65 -11.47 -7.52 -20.04
CA ILE A 65 -12.53 -8.54 -19.90
C ILE A 65 -13.86 -7.84 -19.62
N SER A 66 -13.91 -7.02 -18.59
CA SER A 66 -15.10 -6.25 -18.23
C SER A 66 -15.52 -5.31 -19.36
N GLY A 67 -14.55 -4.69 -20.04
CA GLY A 67 -14.79 -3.78 -21.15
C GLY A 67 -15.46 -4.50 -22.31
N ARG A 68 -15.00 -5.70 -22.67
CA ARG A 68 -15.60 -6.52 -23.73
C ARG A 68 -17.06 -6.86 -23.44
N TRP A 69 -17.44 -7.10 -22.19
CA TRP A 69 -18.83 -7.37 -21.81
C TRP A 69 -19.77 -6.20 -22.10
N ILE A 70 -19.25 -4.97 -22.02
CA ILE A 70 -20.02 -3.74 -22.27
C ILE A 70 -19.66 -3.05 -23.60
N GLY A 71 -19.07 -3.80 -24.54
CA GLY A 71 -18.83 -3.39 -25.92
C GLY A 71 -17.52 -2.62 -26.17
N GLY A 72 -16.52 -2.79 -25.30
CA GLY A 72 -15.21 -2.14 -25.38
C GLY A 72 -14.30 -2.79 -26.40
N GLN A 73 -13.50 -1.97 -27.10
CA GLN A 73 -12.67 -2.40 -28.22
C GLN A 73 -11.16 -2.27 -28.00
N ALA A 74 -10.74 -1.84 -26.81
CA ALA A 74 -9.32 -1.58 -26.54
C ALA A 74 -8.46 -2.86 -26.57
N THR A 75 -7.24 -2.73 -27.08
CA THR A 75 -6.21 -3.76 -26.95
C THR A 75 -5.61 -3.72 -25.53
N SER A 76 -4.98 -4.83 -25.11
CA SER A 76 -4.29 -4.89 -23.81
C SER A 76 -3.14 -3.88 -23.71
N GLU A 77 -2.52 -3.52 -24.84
CA GLU A 77 -1.45 -2.52 -24.88
C GLU A 77 -1.99 -1.12 -24.59
N HIS A 78 -3.06 -0.72 -25.26
CA HIS A 78 -3.68 0.59 -25.02
C HIS A 78 -4.21 0.73 -23.59
N LEU A 79 -4.76 -0.34 -23.01
CA LEU A 79 -5.22 -0.32 -21.62
C LEU A 79 -4.06 -0.21 -20.61
N ARG A 80 -2.91 -0.84 -20.88
CA ARG A 80 -1.71 -0.68 -20.05
C ARG A 80 -1.16 0.73 -20.13
N ALA A 81 -1.11 1.30 -21.33
CA ALA A 81 -0.71 2.71 -21.51
C ALA A 81 -1.68 3.64 -20.78
N ALA A 82 -2.99 3.44 -20.92
CA ALA A 82 -4.01 4.23 -20.23
C ALA A 82 -3.86 4.17 -18.69
N MET A 83 -3.58 2.98 -18.14
CA MET A 83 -3.34 2.81 -16.70
C MET A 83 -2.04 3.49 -16.26
N ALA A 84 -0.94 3.29 -17.00
CA ALA A 84 0.35 3.87 -16.65
C ALA A 84 0.32 5.41 -16.66
N TRP A 85 -0.26 6.01 -17.71
CA TRP A 85 -0.37 7.47 -17.82
C TRP A 85 -1.43 8.05 -16.87
N GLY A 86 -2.55 7.35 -16.67
CA GLY A 86 -3.59 7.78 -15.75
C GLY A 86 -3.15 7.75 -14.27
N ALA A 87 -2.21 6.85 -13.92
CA ALA A 87 -1.72 6.71 -12.55
C ALA A 87 -0.68 7.75 -12.13
N ILE A 88 -0.21 8.64 -13.02
CA ILE A 88 0.84 9.62 -12.69
C ILE A 88 0.52 10.47 -11.45
N PRO A 89 -0.69 11.06 -11.29
CA PRO A 89 -1.01 11.80 -10.07
C PRO A 89 -0.91 10.95 -8.81
N ILE A 90 -1.29 9.66 -8.90
CA ILE A 90 -1.17 8.71 -7.80
C ILE A 90 0.30 8.46 -7.49
N LEU A 91 1.16 8.32 -8.49
CA LEU A 91 2.61 8.17 -8.27
C LEU A 91 3.21 9.40 -7.57
N CYS A 92 2.68 10.60 -7.80
CA CYS A 92 3.10 11.79 -7.09
C CYS A 92 2.81 11.76 -5.58
N THR A 93 1.86 10.93 -5.10
CA THR A 93 1.62 10.77 -3.66
C THR A 93 2.84 10.17 -2.96
N LEU A 94 3.65 9.37 -3.67
CA LEU A 94 4.91 8.84 -3.14
C LEU A 94 5.89 9.95 -2.74
N LEU A 95 5.85 11.10 -3.41
CA LEU A 95 6.67 12.26 -3.05
C LEU A 95 6.20 12.90 -1.74
N LEU A 96 4.92 12.78 -1.39
CA LEU A 96 4.36 13.28 -0.13
C LEU A 96 4.79 12.44 1.08
N TRP A 97 5.28 11.21 0.86
CA TRP A 97 5.88 10.41 1.93
C TRP A 97 7.19 11.00 2.44
N VAL A 98 7.95 11.75 1.63
CA VAL A 98 9.20 12.39 2.07
C VAL A 98 8.97 13.37 3.23
N PRO A 99 8.10 14.39 3.12
CA PRO A 99 7.80 15.27 4.24
C PRO A 99 7.07 14.55 5.38
N LEU A 100 6.22 13.55 5.09
CA LEU A 100 5.54 12.75 6.11
C LEU A 100 6.55 12.01 7.00
N LEU A 101 7.52 11.34 6.41
CA LEU A 101 8.59 10.64 7.12
C LEU A 101 9.55 11.60 7.82
N ALA A 102 9.84 12.77 7.23
CA ALA A 102 10.67 13.79 7.88
C ALA A 102 10.00 14.37 9.15
N LEU A 103 8.68 14.64 9.09
CA LEU A 103 7.93 15.23 10.19
C LEU A 103 7.55 14.21 11.26
N TYR A 104 7.18 12.98 10.91
CA TYR A 104 6.64 12.01 11.87
C TYR A 104 7.56 10.82 12.13
N GLY A 105 8.49 10.49 11.22
CA GLY A 105 9.47 9.42 11.40
C GLY A 105 8.84 8.10 11.83
N ASN A 106 9.33 7.53 12.94
CA ASN A 106 8.86 6.26 13.49
C ASN A 106 7.38 6.28 13.94
N ALA A 107 6.79 7.45 14.21
CA ALA A 107 5.36 7.54 14.55
C ALA A 107 4.45 7.11 13.40
N MET A 108 4.96 7.06 12.16
CA MET A 108 4.23 6.49 11.01
C MET A 108 4.17 4.96 11.03
N PHE A 109 4.98 4.32 11.87
CA PHE A 109 5.15 2.85 11.92
C PHE A 109 4.93 2.28 13.33
N SER A 110 4.54 3.12 14.29
CA SER A 110 4.27 2.72 15.66
C SER A 110 2.81 2.98 16.02
N SER A 111 2.35 2.32 17.08
CA SER A 111 1.06 2.62 17.70
C SER A 111 1.10 3.91 18.53
N ASP A 112 2.29 4.50 18.71
CA ASP A 112 2.47 5.77 19.43
C ASP A 112 2.24 6.94 18.47
N THR A 113 1.04 7.50 18.54
CA THR A 113 0.62 8.61 17.68
C THR A 113 0.91 9.98 18.28
N GLN A 114 1.62 10.08 19.42
CA GLN A 114 1.81 11.35 20.13
C GLN A 114 2.41 12.43 19.23
N ARG A 115 3.44 12.07 18.46
CA ARG A 115 4.10 13.00 17.53
C ARG A 115 3.19 13.49 16.40
N ILE A 116 2.20 12.68 15.99
CA ILE A 116 1.16 13.08 15.02
C ILE A 116 0.17 14.03 15.68
N THR A 117 -0.30 13.71 16.90
CA THR A 117 -1.26 14.53 17.64
C THR A 117 -0.69 15.89 18.04
N ASP A 118 0.63 15.98 18.26
CA ASP A 118 1.31 17.25 18.57
C ASP A 118 1.38 18.18 17.34
N ASN A 119 1.28 17.64 16.13
CA ASN A 119 1.44 18.38 14.86
C ASN A 119 0.34 18.05 13.84
N LEU A 120 -0.94 18.10 14.24
CA LEU A 120 -2.05 17.69 13.40
C LEU A 120 -2.21 18.50 12.09
N VAL A 121 -1.93 19.80 12.11
CA VAL A 121 -2.14 20.67 10.93
C VAL A 121 -1.34 20.21 9.71
N PRO A 122 0.00 20.06 9.76
CA PRO A 122 0.75 19.55 8.62
C PRO A 122 0.36 18.13 8.22
N TYR A 123 -0.05 17.28 9.16
CA TYR A 123 -0.55 15.93 8.87
C TYR A 123 -1.79 15.99 7.98
N PHE A 124 -2.80 16.78 8.37
CA PHE A 124 -4.02 16.93 7.59
C PHE A 124 -3.79 17.60 6.23
N ILE A 125 -2.85 18.54 6.12
CA ILE A 125 -2.48 19.13 4.83
C ILE A 125 -1.92 18.07 3.88
N LEU A 126 -0.99 17.23 4.36
CA LEU A 126 -0.38 16.18 3.54
C LEU A 126 -1.43 15.14 3.10
N ILE A 127 -2.29 14.69 4.01
CA ILE A 127 -3.39 13.76 3.68
C ILE A 127 -4.37 14.40 2.69
N PHE A 128 -4.70 15.68 2.86
CA PHE A 128 -5.59 16.37 1.94
C PHE A 128 -4.99 16.44 0.53
N LEU A 129 -3.69 16.72 0.42
CA LEU A 129 -2.97 16.69 -0.85
C LEU A 129 -2.93 15.28 -1.46
N GLU A 130 -2.71 14.23 -0.66
CA GLU A 130 -2.80 12.85 -1.12
C GLU A 130 -4.19 12.53 -1.68
N LEU A 131 -5.26 12.95 -0.99
CA LEU A 131 -6.63 12.76 -1.43
C LEU A 131 -6.91 13.49 -2.75
N LEU A 132 -6.45 14.73 -2.90
CA LEU A 132 -6.60 15.49 -4.15
C LEU A 132 -5.88 14.80 -5.32
N LEU A 133 -4.66 14.34 -5.12
CA LEU A 133 -3.89 13.60 -6.13
C LEU A 133 -4.55 12.27 -6.48
N ALA A 134 -5.10 11.55 -5.49
CA ALA A 134 -5.81 10.32 -5.69
C ALA A 134 -7.09 10.53 -6.53
N ILE A 135 -7.91 11.53 -6.17
CA ILE A 135 -9.12 11.88 -6.94
C ILE A 135 -8.76 12.28 -8.37
N TRP A 136 -7.73 13.12 -8.54
CA TRP A 136 -7.27 13.52 -9.85
C TRP A 136 -6.78 12.33 -10.69
N GLY A 137 -6.02 11.42 -10.09
CA GLY A 137 -5.57 10.19 -10.74
C GLY A 137 -6.72 9.29 -11.17
N VAL A 138 -7.73 9.11 -10.33
CA VAL A 138 -8.94 8.34 -10.68
C VAL A 138 -9.66 8.97 -11.88
N ILE A 139 -9.81 10.30 -11.89
CA ILE A 139 -10.43 11.02 -13.03
C ILE A 139 -9.63 10.80 -14.31
N LEU A 140 -8.30 10.88 -14.26
CA LEU A 140 -7.45 10.64 -15.43
C LEU A 140 -7.55 9.19 -15.92
N ILE A 141 -7.52 8.21 -15.02
CA ILE A 141 -7.71 6.79 -15.38
C ILE A 141 -9.05 6.61 -16.11
N ILE A 142 -10.14 7.15 -15.58
CA ILE A 142 -11.47 7.05 -16.22
C ILE A 142 -11.45 7.67 -17.62
N LYS A 143 -10.84 8.85 -17.79
CA LYS A 143 -10.75 9.52 -19.10
C LYS A 143 -9.88 8.73 -20.08
N CYS A 144 -8.72 8.25 -19.65
CA CYS A 144 -7.81 7.46 -20.48
C CYS A 144 -8.45 6.13 -20.89
N VAL A 145 -9.07 5.41 -19.95
CA VAL A 145 -9.80 4.17 -20.22
C VAL A 145 -10.98 4.42 -21.17
N GLY A 146 -11.74 5.50 -20.96
CA GLY A 146 -12.83 5.89 -21.84
C GLY A 146 -12.36 6.13 -23.27
N GLN A 147 -11.27 6.88 -23.43
CA GLN A 147 -10.68 7.17 -24.74
C GLN A 147 -10.25 5.89 -25.47
N VAL A 148 -9.50 5.00 -24.82
CA VAL A 148 -8.98 3.78 -25.48
C VAL A 148 -10.07 2.74 -25.73
N GLN A 149 -11.13 2.72 -24.92
CA GLN A 149 -12.26 1.81 -25.10
C GLN A 149 -13.33 2.33 -26.07
N GLY A 150 -13.30 3.63 -26.42
CA GLY A 150 -14.37 4.27 -27.19
C GLY A 150 -15.65 4.51 -26.38
N PHE A 151 -15.51 4.71 -25.06
CA PHE A 151 -16.62 4.89 -24.12
C PHE A 151 -16.80 6.36 -23.73
N SER A 152 -18.04 6.73 -23.39
CA SER A 152 -18.31 7.96 -22.64
C SER A 152 -17.76 7.84 -21.21
N ALA A 153 -17.59 8.97 -20.52
CA ALA A 153 -17.06 8.99 -19.15
C ALA A 153 -17.84 8.06 -18.19
N TRP A 154 -19.16 8.03 -18.28
CA TRP A 154 -20.01 7.16 -17.46
C TRP A 154 -19.84 5.68 -17.76
N ARG A 155 -19.71 5.31 -19.04
CA ARG A 155 -19.43 3.92 -19.45
C ARG A 155 -18.02 3.49 -19.04
N ALA A 156 -17.05 4.40 -19.08
CA ALA A 156 -15.70 4.16 -18.61
C ALA A 156 -15.66 3.95 -17.10
N LEU A 157 -16.38 4.78 -16.32
CA LEU A 157 -16.54 4.59 -14.88
C LEU A 157 -17.18 3.22 -14.58
N GLY A 158 -18.24 2.86 -15.31
CA GLY A 158 -18.87 1.53 -15.21
C GLY A 158 -17.89 0.39 -15.50
N ASN A 159 -17.01 0.55 -16.51
CA ASN A 159 -15.97 -0.43 -16.81
C ASN A 159 -14.98 -0.59 -15.65
N VAL A 160 -14.52 0.52 -15.06
CA VAL A 160 -13.59 0.53 -13.93
C VAL A 160 -14.23 -0.15 -12.71
N MET A 161 -15.48 0.20 -12.38
CA MET A 161 -16.23 -0.42 -11.29
C MET A 161 -16.42 -1.92 -11.51
N LEU A 162 -16.72 -2.34 -12.73
CA LEU A 162 -16.88 -3.75 -13.09
C LEU A 162 -15.56 -4.53 -12.97
N ALA A 163 -14.44 -3.93 -13.38
CA ALA A 163 -13.11 -4.51 -13.19
C ALA A 163 -12.74 -4.65 -11.71
N ILE A 164 -13.07 -3.65 -10.88
CA ILE A 164 -12.88 -3.70 -9.43
C ILE A 164 -13.74 -4.81 -8.82
N LEU A 165 -15.01 -4.92 -9.20
CA LEU A 165 -15.90 -5.96 -8.70
C LEU A 165 -15.40 -7.37 -9.08
N LEU A 166 -14.92 -7.53 -10.31
CA LEU A 166 -14.35 -8.78 -10.82
C LEU A 166 -13.10 -9.21 -10.03
N PHE A 167 -12.39 -8.26 -9.42
CA PHE A 167 -11.26 -8.53 -8.53
C PHE A 167 -11.69 -8.77 -7.08
N ILE A 168 -12.54 -7.92 -6.52
CA ILE A 168 -12.94 -7.98 -5.10
C ILE A 168 -13.74 -9.24 -4.80
N VAL A 169 -14.67 -9.64 -5.67
CA VAL A 169 -15.57 -10.77 -5.39
C VAL A 169 -14.78 -12.07 -5.16
N PRO A 170 -13.87 -12.50 -6.05
CA PRO A 170 -13.04 -13.69 -5.79
C PRO A 170 -12.19 -13.57 -4.51
N VAL A 171 -11.61 -12.41 -4.24
CA VAL A 171 -10.77 -12.21 -3.03
C VAL A 171 -11.59 -12.35 -1.75
N VAL A 172 -12.78 -11.76 -1.71
CA VAL A 172 -13.69 -11.87 -0.56
C VAL A 172 -14.17 -13.31 -0.38
N LEU A 173 -14.55 -13.99 -1.47
CA LEU A 173 -14.99 -15.40 -1.42
C LEU A 173 -13.88 -16.32 -0.90
N LEU A 174 -12.63 -16.12 -1.34
CA LEU A 174 -11.48 -16.85 -0.82
C LEU A 174 -11.25 -16.57 0.67
N GLY A 175 -11.34 -15.31 1.09
CA GLY A 175 -11.21 -14.93 2.49
C GLY A 175 -12.27 -15.59 3.38
N VAL A 176 -13.54 -15.59 2.94
CA VAL A 176 -14.63 -16.29 3.63
C VAL A 176 -14.38 -17.80 3.68
N LEU A 177 -13.96 -18.40 2.57
CA LEU A 177 -13.64 -19.83 2.52
C LEU A 177 -12.54 -20.20 3.51
N VAL A 178 -11.44 -19.43 3.55
CA VAL A 178 -10.35 -19.64 4.50
C VAL A 178 -10.86 -19.51 5.94
N ALA A 179 -11.63 -18.46 6.25
CA ALA A 179 -12.20 -18.27 7.57
C ALA A 179 -13.08 -19.45 8.02
N VAL A 180 -13.90 -19.99 7.11
CA VAL A 180 -14.75 -21.17 7.37
C VAL A 180 -13.92 -22.45 7.57
N MET A 181 -12.77 -22.60 6.92
CA MET A 181 -11.89 -23.76 7.12
C MET A 181 -11.07 -23.70 8.42
N THR A 182 -10.80 -22.49 8.93
CA THR A 182 -9.98 -22.27 10.13
C THR A 182 -10.78 -22.08 11.43
N GLY A 183 -12.10 -21.85 11.33
CA GLY A 183 -13.01 -21.71 12.47
C GLY A 183 -13.78 -22.98 12.74
#